data_AF-A0A7C2L214-F1
#
_entry.id   AF-A0A7C2L214-F1
#
_cell.length_a   1.000
_cell.length_b   1.000
_cell.length_c   1.000
_cell.angle_alpha   90.00
_cell.angle_beta   90.00
_cell.angle_gamma   90.00
#
_symmetry.space_group_name_H-M   'P 1'
#
loop_
_entity.id
_entity.type
_entity.pdbx_description
1 polymer ?
#
loop_
_entity_poly.entity_id
_entity_poly.type
_entity_poly.pdbx_seq_one_letter_code
_entity_poly.pdbx_strand_id
1 'polypeptide(L)'
;MDRSPGDEGFVEAVIDFLVGVWFLLSEMANLLRRFSMSMEGDLRLHAALASNRLSLLAKNLEDGLSYLGADFLKILSFESLKKEYGTYMAEILEKMAEFLSAFSGRLKAPEAIDVGEEIREFEDAITIAINAFSRIREMVSEYRDDKRAALLTFLLNDLVSDLRLIGVRLQQAKYQLGIP
;
A
#
# COMPACT_ATOMS: atom_id res chain seq x y z
N MET A 1 -27.00 22.30 8.76
CA MET A 1 -25.95 22.91 7.91
C MET A 1 -25.99 22.13 6.61
N ASP A 2 -26.36 22.77 5.51
CA ASP A 2 -26.33 22.14 4.18
C ASP A 2 -24.87 21.84 3.83
N ARG A 3 -24.58 20.57 3.54
CA ARG A 3 -23.27 20.13 3.07
C ARG A 3 -23.06 20.64 1.66
N SER A 4 -21.85 21.09 1.34
CA SER A 4 -21.54 21.46 -0.04
C SER A 4 -21.42 20.18 -0.87
N PRO A 5 -21.78 20.19 -2.16
CA PRO A 5 -21.58 19.06 -3.09
C PRO A 5 -20.12 18.55 -3.15
N GLY A 6 -19.14 19.33 -2.68
CA GLY A 6 -17.74 18.92 -2.60
C GLY A 6 -17.40 17.94 -1.48
N ASP A 7 -18.27 17.80 -0.46
CA ASP A 7 -18.00 16.99 0.74
C ASP A 7 -18.29 15.50 0.54
N GLU A 8 -19.29 15.14 -0.26
CA GLU A 8 -19.58 13.74 -0.61
C GLU A 8 -18.53 13.16 -1.58
N GLY A 9 -17.92 14.02 -2.41
CA GLY A 9 -16.89 13.61 -3.37
C GLY A 9 -15.56 13.20 -2.73
N PHE A 10 -15.23 13.72 -1.53
CA PHE A 10 -13.97 13.39 -0.86
C PHE A 10 -13.95 11.95 -0.33
N VAL A 11 -15.03 11.51 0.33
CA VAL A 11 -15.15 10.14 0.85
C VAL A 11 -15.06 9.13 -0.31
N GLU A 12 -15.73 9.42 -1.42
CA GLU A 12 -15.67 8.60 -2.63
C GLU A 12 -14.25 8.57 -3.24
N ALA A 13 -13.59 9.73 -3.32
CA ALA A 13 -12.22 9.81 -3.81
C ALA A 13 -11.23 9.02 -2.93
N VAL A 14 -11.44 8.98 -1.62
CA VAL A 14 -10.65 8.15 -0.70
C VAL A 14 -10.91 6.66 -0.93
N ILE A 15 -12.16 6.26 -1.15
CA ILE A 15 -12.50 4.87 -1.48
C ILE A 15 -11.78 4.45 -2.77
N ASP A 16 -11.92 5.23 -3.84
CA ASP A 16 -11.29 4.93 -5.12
C ASP A 16 -9.74 4.96 -5.02
N PHE A 17 -9.16 5.88 -4.23
CA PHE A 17 -7.72 5.87 -3.94
C PHE A 17 -7.28 4.58 -3.23
N LEU A 18 -8.06 4.10 -2.27
CA LEU A 18 -7.78 2.86 -1.55
C LEU A 18 -7.94 1.62 -2.45
N VAL A 19 -8.80 1.66 -3.46
CA VAL A 19 -8.82 0.65 -4.54
C VAL A 19 -7.49 0.66 -5.30
N GLY A 20 -6.95 1.84 -5.60
CA GLY A 20 -5.60 1.98 -6.15
C GLY A 20 -4.53 1.34 -5.25
N VAL A 21 -4.56 1.61 -3.95
CA VAL A 21 -3.64 1.02 -2.97
C VAL A 21 -3.76 -0.51 -2.93
N TRP A 22 -4.99 -1.04 -2.94
CA TRP A 22 -5.25 -2.48 -3.01
C TRP A 22 -4.56 -3.14 -4.21
N PHE A 23 -4.69 -2.53 -5.39
CA PHE A 23 -4.06 -3.02 -6.61
C PHE A 23 -2.53 -3.09 -6.46
N LEU A 24 -1.91 -2.04 -5.93
CA LEU A 24 -0.45 -1.99 -5.73
C LEU A 24 0.06 -3.02 -4.73
N LEU A 25 -0.66 -3.20 -3.62
CA LEU A 25 -0.32 -4.21 -2.62
C LEU A 25 -0.40 -5.62 -3.22
N SER A 26 -1.41 -5.87 -4.05
CA SER A 26 -1.60 -7.15 -4.76
C SER A 26 -0.45 -7.43 -5.74
N GLU A 27 -0.07 -6.44 -6.54
CA GLU A 27 1.05 -6.58 -7.48
C GLU A 27 2.39 -6.77 -6.76
N MET A 28 2.63 -6.05 -5.66
CA MET A 28 3.85 -6.19 -4.87
C MET A 28 3.93 -7.56 -4.20
N ALA A 29 2.81 -8.06 -3.68
CA ALA A 29 2.72 -9.42 -3.14
C ALA A 29 3.08 -10.47 -4.20
N ASN A 30 2.59 -10.32 -5.43
CA ASN A 30 2.89 -11.19 -6.56
C ASN A 30 4.38 -11.12 -6.97
N LEU A 31 4.97 -9.93 -7.02
CA LEU A 31 6.39 -9.75 -7.33
C LEU A 31 7.29 -10.42 -6.28
N LEU A 32 7.02 -10.19 -4.99
CA LEU A 32 7.77 -10.83 -3.91
C LEU A 32 7.59 -12.35 -3.90
N ARG A 33 6.41 -12.84 -4.30
CA ARG A 33 6.20 -14.28 -4.47
C ARG A 33 7.12 -14.85 -5.54
N ARG A 34 7.16 -14.22 -6.72
CA ARG A 34 8.06 -14.63 -7.81
C ARG A 34 9.52 -14.56 -7.39
N PHE A 35 9.93 -13.48 -6.73
CA PHE A 35 11.29 -13.34 -6.19
C PHE A 35 11.65 -14.45 -5.20
N SER A 36 10.73 -14.80 -4.28
CA SER A 36 10.96 -15.89 -3.32
C SER A 36 11.17 -17.25 -4.01
N MET A 37 10.59 -17.46 -5.19
CA MET A 37 10.75 -18.69 -5.95
C MET A 37 12.10 -18.75 -6.70
N SER A 38 12.75 -17.60 -6.94
CA SER A 38 14.04 -17.51 -7.62
C SER A 38 15.24 -17.40 -6.67
N MET A 39 15.01 -17.24 -5.36
CA MET A 39 16.06 -17.07 -4.34
C MET A 39 16.27 -18.35 -3.52
N GLU A 40 17.42 -18.43 -2.84
CA GLU A 40 17.71 -19.48 -1.86
C GLU A 40 17.91 -18.89 -0.45
N GLY A 41 17.95 -19.77 0.57
CA GLY A 41 18.25 -19.40 1.95
C GLY A 41 17.25 -18.43 2.60
N ASP A 42 17.76 -17.58 3.49
CA ASP A 42 16.95 -16.67 4.32
C ASP A 42 16.18 -15.64 3.48
N LEU A 43 16.76 -15.17 2.37
CA LEU A 43 16.10 -14.24 1.45
C LEU A 43 14.81 -14.80 0.87
N ARG A 44 14.81 -16.09 0.50
CA ARG A 44 13.58 -16.78 0.06
C ARG A 44 12.52 -16.78 1.15
N LEU A 45 12.90 -17.10 2.39
CA LEU A 45 11.97 -17.11 3.52
C LEU A 45 11.37 -15.71 3.76
N HIS A 46 12.20 -14.69 3.85
CA HIS A 46 11.76 -13.31 4.10
C HIS A 46 10.87 -12.78 2.97
N ALA A 47 11.23 -13.02 1.71
CA ALA A 47 10.40 -12.63 0.57
C ALA A 47 9.04 -13.34 0.56
N ALA A 48 8.99 -14.64 0.89
CA ALA A 48 7.75 -15.38 1.00
C ALA A 48 6.86 -14.87 2.15
N LEU A 49 7.44 -14.55 3.31
CA LEU A 49 6.71 -13.99 4.44
C LEU A 49 6.16 -12.60 4.15
N ALA A 50 6.95 -11.74 3.49
CA ALA A 50 6.52 -10.41 3.07
C ALA A 50 5.37 -10.49 2.05
N SER A 51 5.50 -11.36 1.03
CA SER A 51 4.44 -11.63 0.06
C SER A 51 3.13 -12.05 0.72
N ASN A 52 3.17 -13.00 1.66
CA ASN A 52 1.98 -13.45 2.39
C ASN A 52 1.34 -12.31 3.20
N ARG A 53 2.14 -11.45 3.83
CA ARG A 53 1.62 -10.33 4.62
C ARG A 53 0.95 -9.28 3.76
N LEU A 54 1.56 -8.91 2.63
CA LEU A 54 0.95 -7.99 1.66
C LEU A 54 -0.33 -8.56 1.05
N SER A 55 -0.36 -9.86 0.76
CA SER A 55 -1.56 -10.54 0.25
C SER A 55 -2.72 -10.46 1.26
N LEU A 56 -2.44 -10.68 2.55
CA LEU A 56 -3.44 -10.57 3.61
C LEU A 56 -3.94 -9.12 3.76
N LEU A 57 -3.03 -8.16 3.71
CA LEU A 57 -3.35 -6.72 3.73
C LEU A 57 -4.27 -6.33 2.57
N ALA A 58 -3.91 -6.72 1.35
CA ALA A 58 -4.72 -6.47 0.16
C ALA A 58 -6.11 -7.09 0.33
N LYS A 59 -6.20 -8.35 0.76
CA LYS A 59 -7.48 -9.01 0.98
C LYS A 59 -8.36 -8.31 2.03
N ASN A 60 -7.78 -7.92 3.16
CA ASN A 60 -8.53 -7.20 4.20
C ASN A 60 -9.06 -5.86 3.68
N LEU A 61 -8.25 -5.16 2.88
CA LEU A 61 -8.64 -3.91 2.23
C LEU A 61 -9.76 -4.12 1.21
N GLU A 62 -9.68 -5.18 0.40
CA GLU A 62 -10.72 -5.59 -0.55
C GLU A 62 -12.05 -5.87 0.15
N ASP A 63 -12.03 -6.70 1.20
CA ASP A 63 -13.21 -7.03 1.99
C ASP A 63 -13.83 -5.76 2.57
N GLY A 64 -13.01 -4.87 3.14
CA GLY A 64 -13.44 -3.60 3.71
C GLY A 64 -14.06 -2.63 2.71
N LEU A 65 -13.42 -2.45 1.56
CA LEU A 65 -13.90 -1.57 0.49
C LEU A 65 -15.14 -2.15 -0.19
N SER A 66 -15.28 -3.48 -0.28
CA SER A 66 -16.50 -4.13 -0.77
C SER A 66 -17.71 -3.79 0.10
N TYR A 67 -17.55 -3.74 1.43
CA TYR A 67 -18.62 -3.27 2.34
C TYR A 67 -19.00 -1.80 2.11
N LEU A 68 -18.09 -1.00 1.56
CA LEU A 68 -18.31 0.40 1.22
C LEU A 68 -18.88 0.60 -0.19
N GLY A 69 -19.08 -0.49 -0.95
CA GLY A 69 -19.60 -0.45 -2.32
C GLY A 69 -18.56 -0.08 -3.38
N ALA A 70 -17.27 -0.25 -3.08
CA ALA A 70 -16.20 0.05 -4.02
C ALA A 70 -16.29 -0.80 -5.29
N ASP A 71 -16.00 -0.19 -6.43
CA ASP A 71 -15.95 -0.87 -7.73
C ASP A 71 -14.51 -1.25 -8.10
N PHE A 72 -14.16 -2.52 -7.91
CA PHE A 72 -12.85 -3.06 -8.29
C PHE A 72 -12.72 -3.33 -9.80
N LEU A 73 -13.82 -3.28 -10.56
CA LEU A 73 -13.81 -3.41 -12.03
C LEU A 73 -13.39 -2.11 -12.71
N LYS A 74 -13.37 -0.98 -11.99
CA LYS A 74 -12.47 0.13 -12.30
C LYS A 74 -11.04 -0.37 -12.11
N ILE A 75 -10.56 -1.22 -13.03
CA ILE A 75 -9.15 -1.58 -13.12
C ILE A 75 -8.44 -0.29 -13.51
N LEU A 76 -7.91 0.38 -12.50
CA LEU A 76 -7.11 1.57 -12.71
C LEU A 76 -5.77 1.08 -13.21
N SER A 77 -5.52 1.22 -14.51
CA SER A 77 -4.15 1.21 -14.97
C SER A 77 -3.38 2.31 -14.22
N PHE A 78 -2.06 2.16 -14.06
CA PHE A 78 -1.25 3.22 -13.44
C PHE A 78 -1.50 4.61 -14.04
N GLU A 79 -1.73 4.68 -15.35
CA GLU A 79 -2.09 5.93 -16.05
C GLU A 79 -3.47 6.46 -15.65
N SER A 80 -4.43 5.57 -15.40
CA SER A 80 -5.78 5.92 -14.93
C SER A 80 -5.74 6.53 -13.52
N LEU A 81 -4.89 6.00 -12.63
CA LEU A 81 -4.73 6.51 -11.26
C LEU A 81 -4.35 8.00 -11.23
N LYS A 82 -3.43 8.42 -12.10
CA LYS A 82 -2.92 9.81 -12.12
C LYS A 82 -3.97 10.86 -12.47
N LYS A 83 -5.02 10.47 -13.20
CA LYS A 83 -6.05 11.38 -13.70
C LYS A 83 -7.21 11.59 -12.71
N GLU A 84 -7.44 10.66 -11.79
CA GLU A 84 -8.68 10.59 -10.98
C GLU A 84 -8.52 11.12 -9.53
N TYR A 85 -7.33 11.02 -8.91
CA TYR A 85 -7.20 11.16 -7.44
C TYR A 85 -6.77 12.52 -6.88
N GLY A 86 -6.55 13.53 -7.72
CA GLY A 86 -5.97 14.80 -7.29
C GLY A 86 -4.49 14.68 -6.89
N THR A 87 -3.78 15.81 -6.85
CA THR A 87 -2.31 15.83 -6.90
C THR A 87 -1.63 15.02 -5.78
N TYR A 88 -2.09 15.15 -4.53
CA TYR A 88 -1.44 14.51 -3.39
C TYR A 88 -1.62 12.98 -3.35
N MET A 89 -2.85 12.49 -3.55
CA MET A 89 -3.13 11.05 -3.56
C MET A 89 -2.54 10.38 -4.81
N ALA A 90 -2.54 11.08 -5.96
CA ALA A 90 -1.88 10.63 -7.18
C ALA A 90 -0.35 10.53 -7.01
N GLU A 91 0.31 11.51 -6.37
CA GLU A 91 1.75 11.47 -6.09
C GLU A 91 2.15 10.27 -5.21
N ILE A 92 1.33 9.91 -4.22
CA ILE A 92 1.58 8.74 -3.37
C ILE A 92 1.49 7.45 -4.19
N LEU A 93 0.44 7.31 -5.00
CA LEU A 93 0.28 6.16 -5.88
C LEU A 93 1.40 6.08 -6.92
N GLU A 94 1.83 7.23 -7.47
CA GLU A 94 2.93 7.32 -8.43
C GLU A 94 4.26 6.88 -7.81
N LYS A 95 4.59 7.32 -6.60
CA LYS A 95 5.81 6.85 -5.91
C LYS A 95 5.78 5.35 -5.63
N MET A 96 4.62 4.82 -5.21
CA MET A 96 4.44 3.39 -5.02
C MET A 96 4.54 2.62 -6.35
N ALA A 97 4.04 3.20 -7.45
CA ALA A 97 4.15 2.68 -8.80
C ALA A 97 5.60 2.57 -9.28
N GLU A 98 6.33 3.66 -9.14
CA GLU A 98 7.72 3.79 -9.57
C GLU A 98 8.60 2.80 -8.81
N PHE A 99 8.41 2.68 -7.49
CA PHE A 99 9.07 1.67 -6.68
C PHE A 99 8.77 0.25 -7.19
N LEU A 100 7.49 -0.08 -7.40
CA LEU A 100 7.07 -1.39 -7.92
C LEU A 100 7.71 -1.70 -9.28
N SER A 101 7.72 -0.72 -10.19
CA SER A 101 8.29 -0.83 -11.54
C SER A 101 9.81 -1.02 -11.50
N ALA A 102 10.51 -0.22 -10.69
CA ALA A 102 11.94 -0.31 -10.49
C ALA A 102 12.32 -1.67 -9.89
N PHE A 103 11.64 -2.09 -8.82
CA PHE A 103 11.83 -3.39 -8.20
C PHE A 103 11.59 -4.52 -9.20
N SER A 104 10.48 -4.47 -9.96
CA SER A 104 10.21 -5.47 -11.02
C SER A 104 11.28 -5.49 -12.11
N GLY A 105 11.89 -4.35 -12.44
CA GLY A 105 13.00 -4.26 -13.38
C GLY A 105 14.24 -4.97 -12.84
N ARG A 106 14.58 -4.71 -11.57
CA ARG A 106 15.73 -5.30 -10.87
C ARG A 106 15.59 -6.80 -10.67
N LEU A 107 14.37 -7.31 -10.48
CA LEU A 107 14.09 -8.75 -10.43
C LEU A 107 14.46 -9.53 -11.71
N LYS A 108 14.73 -8.86 -12.84
CA LYS A 108 15.24 -9.53 -14.05
C LYS A 108 16.71 -9.94 -13.93
N ALA A 109 17.46 -9.33 -13.00
CA ALA A 109 18.85 -9.65 -12.71
C ALA A 109 19.08 -9.70 -11.19
N PRO A 110 18.56 -10.74 -10.51
CA PRO A 110 18.51 -10.79 -9.04
C PRO A 110 19.89 -10.73 -8.35
N GLU A 111 20.92 -11.23 -9.03
CA GLU A 111 22.33 -11.23 -8.59
C GLU A 111 22.89 -9.82 -8.37
N ALA A 112 22.27 -8.79 -8.98
CA ALA A 112 22.71 -7.40 -8.93
C ALA A 112 21.97 -6.56 -7.88
N ILE A 113 21.07 -7.17 -7.10
CA ILE A 113 20.26 -6.46 -6.11
C ILE A 113 21.09 -6.24 -4.84
N ASP A 114 21.33 -4.97 -4.49
CA ASP A 114 21.81 -4.60 -3.15
C ASP A 114 20.62 -4.67 -2.18
N VAL A 115 20.49 -5.79 -1.49
CA VAL A 115 19.44 -6.04 -0.50
C VAL A 115 19.39 -4.95 0.57
N GLY A 116 20.52 -4.35 0.94
CA GLY A 116 20.57 -3.30 1.96
C GLY A 116 20.04 -1.95 1.46
N GLU A 117 20.24 -1.62 0.19
CA GLU A 117 19.60 -0.47 -0.44
C GLU A 117 18.09 -0.69 -0.59
N GLU A 118 17.64 -1.87 -1.04
CA GLU A 118 16.22 -2.18 -1.18
C GLU A 118 15.46 -2.13 0.15
N ILE A 119 16.07 -2.64 1.24
CA ILE A 119 15.45 -2.56 2.56
C ILE A 119 15.28 -1.10 2.99
N ARG A 120 16.27 -0.24 2.75
CA ARG A 120 16.19 1.19 3.07
C ARG A 120 15.13 1.92 2.25
N GLU A 121 15.10 1.71 0.93
CA GLU A 121 14.07 2.27 0.06
C GLU A 121 12.66 1.85 0.53
N PHE A 122 12.52 0.59 0.95
CA PHE A 122 11.24 0.06 1.43
C PHE A 122 10.84 0.62 2.81
N GLU A 123 11.79 0.87 3.71
CA GLU A 123 11.55 1.53 5.01
C GLU A 123 11.03 2.97 4.83
N ASP A 124 11.65 3.73 3.93
CA ASP A 124 11.22 5.08 3.60
C ASP A 124 9.82 5.09 2.99
N ALA A 125 9.54 4.17 2.07
CA ALA A 125 8.22 3.99 1.47
C ALA A 125 7.14 3.67 2.51
N ILE A 126 7.41 2.74 3.44
CA ILE A 126 6.49 2.40 4.54
C ILE A 126 6.22 3.62 5.42
N THR A 127 7.25 4.39 5.74
CA THR A 127 7.12 5.59 6.58
C THR A 127 6.24 6.65 5.91
N ILE A 128 6.48 6.91 4.62
CA ILE A 128 5.66 7.83 3.83
C ILE A 128 4.20 7.35 3.78
N ALA A 129 3.97 6.06 3.53
CA ALA A 129 2.64 5.48 3.49
C ALA A 129 1.89 5.60 4.83
N ILE A 130 2.55 5.29 5.95
CA ILE A 130 1.98 5.43 7.30
C ILE A 130 1.55 6.88 7.55
N ASN A 131 2.40 7.85 7.21
CA ASN A 131 2.10 9.27 7.41
C ASN A 131 0.92 9.72 6.53
N ALA A 132 0.91 9.30 5.27
CA ALA A 132 -0.17 9.60 4.33
C ALA A 132 -1.51 9.03 4.80
N PHE A 133 -1.58 7.74 5.12
CA PHE A 133 -2.80 7.10 5.58
C PHE A 133 -3.29 7.65 6.92
N SER A 134 -2.36 7.98 7.83
CA SER A 134 -2.72 8.63 9.11
C SER A 134 -3.36 10.00 8.89
N ARG A 135 -2.84 10.79 7.94
CA ARG A 135 -3.39 12.09 7.59
C ARG A 135 -4.75 11.98 6.88
N ILE A 136 -4.87 11.06 5.92
CA ILE A 136 -6.15 10.79 5.24
C ILE A 136 -7.21 10.36 6.26
N ARG A 137 -6.84 9.50 7.23
CA ARG A 137 -7.73 9.09 8.32
C ARG A 137 -8.21 10.28 9.14
N GLU A 138 -7.31 11.22 9.49
CA GLU A 138 -7.69 12.43 10.21
C GLU A 138 -8.71 13.25 9.42
N MET A 139 -8.46 13.48 8.13
CA MET A 139 -9.38 14.21 7.24
C MET A 139 -10.74 13.50 7.12
N VAL A 140 -10.75 12.18 6.93
CA VAL A 140 -12.00 11.39 6.84
C VAL A 140 -12.78 11.43 8.16
N SER A 141 -12.08 11.48 9.31
CA SER A 141 -12.73 11.52 10.62
C SER A 141 -13.52 12.81 10.91
N GLU A 142 -13.32 13.86 10.11
CA GLU A 142 -14.11 15.09 10.16
C GLU A 142 -15.55 14.88 9.65
N TYR A 143 -15.78 13.85 8.83
CA TYR A 143 -17.08 13.52 8.23
C TYR A 143 -17.95 12.63 9.13
N ARG A 144 -18.15 13.04 10.38
CA ARG A 144 -18.73 12.20 11.46
C ARG A 144 -20.13 11.67 11.21
N ASP A 145 -20.95 12.35 10.41
CA ASP A 145 -22.31 11.86 10.12
C ASP A 145 -22.38 10.95 8.87
N ASP A 146 -21.27 10.73 8.15
CA ASP A 146 -21.21 9.72 7.09
C ASP A 146 -20.76 8.37 7.68
N LYS A 147 -21.63 7.36 7.61
CA LYS A 147 -21.32 5.99 8.07
C LYS A 147 -20.12 5.38 7.32
N ARG A 148 -19.93 5.74 6.04
CA ARG A 148 -18.79 5.30 5.23
C ARG A 148 -17.48 5.87 5.77
N ALA A 149 -17.48 7.12 6.23
CA ALA A 149 -16.30 7.74 6.83
C ALA A 149 -15.85 7.04 8.12
N ALA A 150 -16.80 6.59 8.95
CA ALA A 150 -16.48 5.79 10.15
C ALA A 150 -15.82 4.45 9.79
N LEU A 151 -16.35 3.75 8.77
CA LEU A 151 -15.78 2.49 8.28
C LEU A 151 -14.41 2.72 7.60
N LEU A 152 -14.24 3.77 6.80
CA LEU A 152 -12.96 4.15 6.22
C LEU A 152 -11.91 4.47 7.29
N THR A 153 -12.31 5.16 8.36
CA THR A 153 -11.42 5.45 9.50
C THR A 153 -10.90 4.16 10.13
N PHE A 154 -11.77 3.15 10.27
CA PHE A 154 -11.39 1.82 10.75
C PHE A 154 -10.42 1.14 9.77
N LEU A 155 -10.74 1.10 8.47
CA LEU A 155 -9.87 0.50 7.46
C LEU A 155 -8.49 1.15 7.40
N LEU A 156 -8.42 2.48 7.44
CA LEU A 156 -7.16 3.23 7.45
C LEU A 156 -6.35 2.97 8.73
N ASN A 157 -7.00 2.78 9.88
CA ASN A 157 -6.33 2.39 11.12
C ASN A 157 -5.69 1.00 11.03
N ASP A 158 -6.41 0.04 10.45
CA ASP A 158 -5.90 -1.31 10.25
C ASP A 158 -4.71 -1.30 9.28
N LEU A 159 -4.84 -0.58 8.17
CA LEU A 159 -3.77 -0.37 7.18
C LEU A 159 -2.49 0.21 7.82
N VAL A 160 -2.63 1.28 8.61
CA VAL A 160 -1.51 1.90 9.32
C VAL A 160 -0.87 0.93 10.31
N SER A 161 -1.69 0.19 11.06
CA SER A 161 -1.21 -0.77 12.06
C SER A 161 -0.44 -1.92 11.43
N ASP A 162 -0.93 -2.43 10.29
CA ASP A 162 -0.28 -3.49 9.54
C ASP A 162 1.02 -3.03 8.88
N LEU A 163 1.05 -1.81 8.31
CA LEU A 163 2.29 -1.23 7.77
C LEU A 163 3.35 -1.04 8.85
N ARG A 164 2.94 -0.61 10.06
CA ARG A 164 3.85 -0.54 11.21
C ARG A 164 4.42 -1.91 11.56
N LEU A 165 3.59 -2.96 11.54
CA LEU A 165 4.08 -4.32 11.79
C LEU A 165 5.07 -4.78 10.71
N ILE A 166 4.81 -4.46 9.43
CA ILE A 166 5.75 -4.74 8.35
C ILE A 166 7.08 -4.01 8.62
N GLY A 167 7.04 -2.73 8.98
CA GLY A 167 8.24 -1.96 9.32
C GLY A 167 9.03 -2.58 10.47
N VAL A 168 8.38 -3.03 11.55
CA VAL A 168 9.04 -3.73 12.66
C VAL A 168 9.70 -5.02 12.20
N ARG A 169 9.04 -5.82 11.37
CA ARG A 169 9.59 -7.09 10.85
C ARG A 169 10.74 -6.86 9.89
N LEU A 170 10.69 -5.79 9.11
CA LEU A 170 11.75 -5.39 8.20
C LEU A 170 13.03 -5.03 8.97
N GLN A 171 12.89 -4.25 10.04
CA GLN A 171 14.00 -3.93 10.96
C GLN A 171 14.60 -5.20 11.60
N GLN A 172 13.76 -6.17 11.98
CA GLN A 172 14.23 -7.47 12.49
C GLN A 172 15.01 -8.26 11.43
N ALA A 173 14.52 -8.31 10.19
CA ALA A 173 15.22 -8.95 9.09
C ALA A 173 16.57 -8.27 8.81
N LYS A 174 16.61 -6.93 8.82
CA LYS A 174 17.83 -6.14 8.66
C LYS A 174 18.89 -6.52 9.70
N TYR A 175 18.49 -6.61 10.96
CA TYR A 175 19.35 -7.05 12.06
C TYR A 175 19.85 -8.49 11.89
N GLN A 176 18.99 -9.42 11.47
CA GLN A 176 19.34 -10.83 11.26
C GLN A 176 20.29 -11.04 10.08
N LEU A 177 20.15 -10.22 9.03
CA LEU A 177 20.99 -10.26 7.82
C LEU A 177 22.30 -9.47 7.98
N GLY A 178 22.52 -8.80 9.12
CA GLY A 178 23.72 -8.00 9.37
C GLY A 178 23.80 -6.75 8.49
N ILE A 179 22.66 -6.25 8.02
CA ILE A 179 22.56 -5.07 7.17
C ILE A 179 22.52 -3.81 8.08
N PRO A 180 23.36 -2.79 7.84
CA PRO A 180 23.41 -1.58 8.67
C PRO A 180 22.14 -0.72 8.60
#